data_AF-A0A2V2YN25-F1
#
_entry.id   AF-A0A2V2YN25-F1
#
_cell.length_a   1.000
_cell.length_b   1.000
_cell.length_c   1.000
_cell.angle_alpha   90.00
_cell.angle_beta   90.00
_cell.angle_gamma   90.00
#
_symmetry.space_group_name_H-M   'P 1'
#
loop_
_entity.id
_entity.type
_entity.pdbx_description
1 polymer ?
#
loop_
_entity_poly.entity_id
_entity_poly.type
_entity_poly.pdbx_seq_one_letter_code
_entity_poly.pdbx_strand_id
1 'polypeptide(L)'
;MYKDIHTKHTEGDRRMNKWEGAWHLAKYEWRKDRAGMLITAIFIAYMLLLSRTFYMDAWNNQANMSIDFLVDFTQLVILPLLGFPANRTMFKAWRDDCYTRKMVQWRTMPISLGQLVTGRLIQVAGLLSVGVVLYFVILYGSTEPLREHLGIGPFIGYVIIWFSYSVAMASTYTLWEQGYSGKIYMLICFAYSFVFLAITAVLGANDKSVSLYLLNKLADGNWWYPVVALIGSSAVVYGMYRLTCRRLRIRSFTR
;
A
#
# COMPACT_ATOMS: atom_id res chain seq x y z
N MET A 1 1.86 -13.19 -59.08
CA MET A 1 2.70 -14.06 -58.24
C MET A 1 3.22 -13.27 -57.04
N TYR A 2 2.32 -12.83 -56.14
CA TYR A 2 2.67 -12.02 -54.95
C TYR A 2 1.55 -12.14 -53.91
N LYS A 3 1.18 -13.38 -53.55
CA LYS A 3 0.04 -13.64 -52.64
C LYS A 3 0.31 -14.66 -51.54
N ASP A 4 1.57 -14.98 -51.25
CA ASP A 4 1.92 -16.05 -50.29
C ASP A 4 3.01 -15.68 -49.27
N ILE A 5 2.93 -14.47 -48.67
CA ILE A 5 3.83 -14.10 -47.55
C ILE A 5 3.05 -13.79 -46.25
N HIS A 6 1.71 -13.85 -46.26
CA HIS A 6 0.91 -13.49 -45.07
C HIS A 6 0.45 -14.63 -44.16
N THR A 7 0.92 -15.86 -44.35
CA THR A 7 0.39 -17.04 -43.61
C THR A 7 1.45 -17.83 -42.83
N LYS A 8 2.57 -17.21 -42.43
CA LYS A 8 3.59 -17.87 -41.58
C LYS A 8 4.15 -17.02 -40.42
N HIS A 9 3.30 -16.24 -39.76
CA HIS A 9 3.65 -15.61 -38.47
C HIS A 9 2.68 -15.96 -37.32
N THR A 10 1.98 -17.09 -37.41
CA THR A 10 0.90 -17.45 -36.48
C THR A 10 1.18 -18.61 -35.51
N GLU A 11 2.43 -19.07 -35.32
CA GLU A 11 2.68 -20.22 -34.42
C GLU A 11 3.95 -20.13 -33.55
N GLY A 12 4.49 -18.94 -33.32
CA GLY A 12 5.69 -18.75 -32.50
C GLY A 12 5.59 -17.68 -31.40
N ASP A 13 4.47 -16.98 -31.28
CA ASP A 13 4.28 -16.02 -30.20
C ASP A 13 3.86 -16.81 -28.96
N ARG A 14 4.85 -17.20 -28.15
CA ARG A 14 4.61 -17.57 -26.75
C ARG A 14 3.75 -16.45 -26.19
N ARG A 15 2.44 -16.68 -26.07
CA ARG A 15 1.57 -15.87 -25.22
C ARG A 15 2.17 -15.97 -23.83
N MET A 16 3.12 -15.08 -23.52
CA MET A 16 3.67 -14.95 -22.19
C MET A 16 2.47 -14.85 -21.29
N ASN A 17 2.40 -15.77 -20.33
CA ASN A 17 1.22 -15.89 -19.49
C ASN A 17 0.99 -14.50 -18.86
N LYS A 18 -0.26 -14.04 -18.76
CA LYS A 18 -0.54 -12.66 -18.31
C LYS A 18 0.17 -12.34 -16.98
N TRP A 19 0.29 -13.36 -16.13
CA TRP A 19 1.06 -13.33 -14.90
C TRP A 19 2.58 -13.16 -15.07
N GLU A 20 3.21 -13.86 -16.00
CA GLU A 20 4.66 -13.78 -16.26
C GLU A 20 5.06 -12.39 -16.75
N GLY A 21 4.24 -11.79 -17.63
CA GLY A 21 4.45 -10.42 -18.10
C GLY A 21 4.31 -9.39 -16.97
N ALA A 22 3.30 -9.56 -16.10
CA ALA A 22 3.10 -8.70 -14.94
C ALA A 22 4.25 -8.81 -13.92
N TRP A 23 4.75 -10.03 -13.68
CA TRP A 23 5.87 -10.28 -12.78
C TRP A 23 7.19 -9.69 -13.30
N HIS A 24 7.49 -9.86 -14.59
CA HIS A 24 8.68 -9.25 -15.19
C HIS A 24 8.65 -7.73 -15.12
N LEU A 25 7.47 -7.11 -15.32
CA LEU A 25 7.30 -5.67 -15.17
C LEU A 25 7.59 -5.22 -13.73
N ALA A 26 6.99 -5.89 -12.73
CA ALA A 26 7.23 -5.58 -11.33
C ALA A 26 8.71 -5.70 -10.93
N LYS A 27 9.37 -6.78 -11.36
CA LYS A 27 10.80 -7.03 -11.10
C LYS A 27 11.70 -5.97 -11.74
N TYR A 28 11.37 -5.52 -12.95
CA TYR A 28 12.09 -4.44 -13.62
C TYR A 28 11.97 -3.12 -12.83
N GLU A 29 10.77 -2.78 -12.36
CA GLU A 29 10.57 -1.55 -11.58
C GLU A 29 11.33 -1.57 -10.24
N TRP A 30 11.32 -2.68 -9.50
CA TRP A 30 12.10 -2.80 -8.26
C TRP A 30 13.61 -2.60 -8.49
N ARG A 31 14.15 -3.09 -9.61
CA ARG A 31 15.57 -2.87 -9.93
C ARG A 31 15.90 -1.43 -10.28
N LYS A 32 14.95 -0.72 -10.91
CA LYS A 32 15.12 0.67 -11.32
C LYS A 32 15.09 1.63 -10.12
N ASP A 33 14.26 1.34 -9.12
CA ASP A 33 13.99 2.24 -7.99
C ASP A 33 14.78 1.91 -6.70
N ARG A 34 15.99 1.37 -6.83
CA ARG A 34 16.86 1.05 -5.68
C ARG A 34 17.10 2.22 -4.74
N ALA A 35 17.30 3.42 -5.30
CA ALA A 35 17.49 4.63 -4.50
C ALA A 35 16.22 5.01 -3.71
N GLY A 36 15.03 4.87 -4.32
CA GLY A 36 13.77 5.12 -3.63
C GLY A 36 13.50 4.11 -2.52
N MET A 37 13.86 2.83 -2.72
CA MET A 37 13.75 1.81 -1.67
C MET A 37 14.64 2.13 -0.47
N LEU A 38 15.86 2.65 -0.66
CA LEU A 38 16.72 3.08 0.44
C LEU A 38 16.11 4.25 1.21
N ILE A 39 15.56 5.25 0.52
CA ILE A 39 14.87 6.38 1.16
C ILE A 39 13.65 5.89 1.94
N THR A 40 12.84 4.99 1.35
CA THR A 40 11.70 4.37 2.04
C THR A 40 12.15 3.59 3.27
N ALA A 41 13.28 2.87 3.22
CA ALA A 41 13.82 2.17 4.38
C ALA A 41 14.25 3.12 5.51
N ILE A 42 14.89 4.24 5.17
CA ILE A 42 15.24 5.30 6.15
C ILE A 42 13.97 5.90 6.76
N PHE A 43 12.95 6.16 5.92
CA PHE A 43 11.66 6.66 6.38
C PHE A 43 10.95 5.66 7.32
N ILE A 44 10.98 4.36 7.01
CA ILE A 44 10.48 3.31 7.90
C ILE A 44 11.22 3.33 9.23
N ALA A 45 12.56 3.42 9.22
CA ALA A 45 13.35 3.47 10.44
C ALA A 45 13.01 4.69 11.31
N TYR A 46 12.87 5.87 10.70
CA TYR A 46 12.43 7.08 11.39
C TYR A 46 11.04 6.92 12.00
N MET A 47 10.10 6.38 11.23
CA MET A 47 8.72 6.17 11.69
C MET A 47 8.62 5.10 12.77
N LEU A 48 9.49 4.09 12.77
CA LEU A 48 9.60 3.11 13.84
C LEU A 48 10.02 3.74 15.15
N LEU A 49 10.99 4.65 15.13
CA LEU A 49 11.42 5.38 16.33
C LEU A 49 10.27 6.19 16.92
N LEU A 50 9.51 6.90 16.09
CA LEU A 50 8.32 7.64 16.54
C LEU A 50 7.25 6.72 17.11
N SER A 51 6.91 5.66 16.37
CA SER A 51 5.87 4.70 16.78
C SER A 51 6.23 4.05 18.11
N ARG A 52 7.49 3.63 18.28
CA ARG A 52 7.99 3.05 19.54
C ARG A 52 7.78 4.00 20.71
N THR A 53 8.16 5.27 20.56
CA THR A 53 7.98 6.28 21.62
C THR A 53 6.50 6.43 21.97
N PHE A 54 5.61 6.53 20.96
CA PHE A 54 4.17 6.64 21.22
C PHE A 54 3.60 5.41 21.93
N TYR A 55 4.04 4.20 21.58
CA TYR A 55 3.61 2.98 22.28
C TYR A 55 4.10 2.89 23.72
N MET A 56 5.35 3.29 23.97
CA MET A 56 5.91 3.34 25.31
C MET A 56 5.14 4.33 26.19
N ASP A 57 4.86 5.52 25.66
CA ASP A 57 4.16 6.56 26.38
C ASP A 57 2.67 6.21 26.59
N ALA A 58 2.01 5.63 25.59
CA ALA A 58 0.62 5.17 25.69
C ALA A 58 0.43 4.11 26.78
N TRP A 59 1.40 3.21 26.96
CA TRP A 59 1.32 2.16 27.98
C TRP A 59 1.71 2.64 29.38
N ASN A 60 2.70 3.55 29.48
CA ASN A 60 3.21 4.04 30.77
C ASN A 60 2.36 5.17 31.35
N ASN A 61 1.79 6.05 30.52
CA ASN A 61 0.93 7.16 30.92
C ASN A 61 -0.53 6.85 30.60
N GLN A 62 -1.13 5.96 31.40
CA GLN A 62 -2.52 5.45 31.33
C GLN A 62 -3.66 6.49 31.17
N ALA A 63 -3.40 7.78 30.97
CA ALA A 63 -4.44 8.82 30.94
C ALA A 63 -4.13 10.06 30.08
N ASN A 64 -3.22 9.99 29.11
CA ASN A 64 -3.06 11.10 28.16
C ASN A 64 -3.78 10.80 26.84
N MET A 65 -5.05 11.23 26.78
CA MET A 65 -5.93 11.23 25.59
C MET A 65 -5.21 11.68 24.30
N SER A 66 -4.20 12.54 24.44
CA SER A 66 -3.38 13.08 23.35
C SER A 66 -2.39 12.11 22.70
N ILE A 67 -2.03 10.98 23.31
CA ILE A 67 -0.97 10.09 22.79
C ILE A 67 -1.56 8.90 22.02
N ASP A 68 -2.68 8.38 22.49
CA ASP A 68 -3.39 7.26 21.87
C ASP A 68 -3.86 7.55 20.45
N PHE A 69 -4.35 8.77 20.20
CA PHE A 69 -4.74 9.16 18.84
C PHE A 69 -3.54 9.25 17.89
N LEU A 70 -2.35 9.61 18.40
CA LEU A 70 -1.14 9.71 17.60
C LEU A 70 -0.68 8.34 17.14
N VAL A 71 -0.80 7.31 17.99
CA VAL A 71 -0.51 5.92 17.61
C VAL A 71 -1.38 5.51 16.42
N ASP A 72 -2.69 5.70 16.52
CA ASP A 72 -3.64 5.32 15.47
C ASP A 72 -3.42 6.11 14.18
N PHE A 73 -3.22 7.43 14.29
CA PHE A 73 -2.99 8.30 13.14
C PHE A 73 -1.72 7.89 12.39
N THR A 74 -0.64 7.67 13.13
CA THR A 74 0.66 7.23 12.63
C THR A 74 0.50 5.93 11.84
N GLN A 75 -0.21 4.94 12.39
CA GLN A 75 -0.42 3.67 11.70
C GLN A 75 -1.33 3.77 10.47
N LEU A 76 -2.45 4.49 10.57
CA LEU A 76 -3.39 4.66 9.47
C LEU A 76 -2.75 5.33 8.25
N VAL A 77 -1.85 6.29 8.48
CA VAL A 77 -1.16 7.04 7.41
C VAL A 77 0.05 6.28 6.88
N ILE A 78 0.91 5.76 7.76
CA ILE A 78 2.23 5.26 7.34
C ILE A 78 2.14 3.87 6.71
N LEU A 79 1.35 2.97 7.28
CA LEU A 79 1.37 1.57 6.85
C LEU A 79 1.00 1.39 5.38
N PRO A 80 -0.05 2.05 4.84
CA PRO A 80 -0.34 1.99 3.40
C PRO A 80 0.76 2.56 2.51
N LEU A 81 1.54 3.53 3.02
CA LEU A 81 2.61 4.19 2.26
C LEU A 81 3.86 3.30 2.10
N LEU A 82 4.03 2.28 2.94
CA LEU A 82 5.18 1.38 2.85
C LEU A 82 5.23 0.58 1.53
N GLY A 83 4.10 0.46 0.83
CA GLY A 83 4.02 -0.13 -0.50
C GLY A 83 4.55 0.75 -1.63
N PHE A 84 4.88 2.02 -1.35
CA PHE A 84 5.27 3.00 -2.36
C PHE A 84 6.73 3.47 -2.16
N PRO A 85 7.62 3.23 -3.14
CA PRO A 85 9.00 3.70 -3.06
C PRO A 85 9.06 5.23 -3.23
N ALA A 86 9.77 5.90 -2.31
CA ALA A 86 9.94 7.35 -2.30
C ALA A 86 10.91 7.79 -3.41
N ASN A 87 10.39 7.89 -4.63
CA ASN A 87 11.18 8.22 -5.82
C ASN A 87 11.06 9.68 -6.24
N ARG A 88 12.04 10.15 -7.03
CA ARG A 88 12.01 11.46 -7.69
C ARG A 88 10.72 11.70 -8.49
N THR A 89 10.11 10.65 -9.03
CA THR A 89 8.83 10.73 -9.75
C THR A 89 7.67 11.14 -8.84
N MET A 90 7.64 10.66 -7.58
CA MET A 90 6.62 11.09 -6.62
C MET A 90 6.78 12.57 -6.26
N PHE A 91 8.01 13.01 -6.01
CA PHE A 91 8.28 14.43 -5.71
C PHE A 91 8.01 15.36 -6.91
N LYS A 92 8.24 14.87 -8.14
CA LYS A 92 7.92 15.62 -9.36
C LYS A 92 6.45 15.57 -9.74
N ALA A 93 5.65 14.65 -9.18
CA ALA A 93 4.23 14.52 -9.51
C ALA A 93 3.41 15.77 -9.20
N TRP A 94 3.85 16.61 -8.25
CA TRP A 94 3.25 17.92 -7.98
C TRP A 94 3.40 18.87 -9.18
N ARG A 95 4.57 18.88 -9.81
CA ARG A 95 4.94 19.87 -10.85
C ARG A 95 4.69 19.37 -12.26
N ASP A 96 5.03 18.12 -12.53
CA ASP A 96 5.02 17.50 -13.85
C ASP A 96 4.02 16.35 -13.89
N ASP A 97 3.32 16.17 -15.02
CA ASP A 97 2.41 15.03 -15.21
C ASP A 97 3.18 13.75 -15.59
N CYS A 98 4.08 13.32 -14.69
CA CYS A 98 4.96 12.18 -14.90
C CYS A 98 4.19 10.87 -15.10
N TYR A 99 3.07 10.70 -14.38
CA TYR A 99 2.24 9.49 -14.45
C TYR A 99 1.53 9.36 -15.80
N THR A 100 0.95 10.44 -16.33
CA THR A 100 0.35 10.42 -17.67
C THR A 100 1.39 10.14 -18.75
N ARG A 101 2.59 10.72 -18.68
CA ARG A 101 3.68 10.43 -19.63
C ARG A 101 4.12 8.96 -19.58
N LYS A 102 4.24 8.38 -18.39
CA LYS A 102 4.58 6.95 -18.20
C LYS A 102 3.52 6.06 -18.83
N MET A 103 2.23 6.39 -18.65
CA MET A 103 1.13 5.65 -19.24
C MET A 103 1.10 5.72 -20.77
N VAL A 104 1.42 6.87 -21.37
CA VAL A 104 1.53 7.00 -22.84
C VAL A 104 2.65 6.13 -23.38
N GLN A 105 3.82 6.13 -22.73
CA GLN A 105 4.94 5.26 -23.12
C GLN A 105 4.60 3.78 -23.01
N TRP A 106 3.81 3.38 -22.01
CA TRP A 106 3.39 1.99 -21.85
C TRP A 106 2.35 1.54 -22.87
N ARG A 107 1.58 2.47 -23.45
CA ARG A 107 0.64 2.15 -24.54
C ARG A 107 1.30 1.92 -25.89
N THR A 108 2.54 2.37 -26.10
CA THR A 108 3.28 2.04 -27.33
C THR A 108 3.93 0.66 -27.26
N MET A 109 3.97 0.04 -26.08
CA MET A 109 4.46 -1.32 -25.90
C MET A 109 3.32 -2.33 -26.11
N PRO A 110 3.58 -3.54 -26.63
CA PRO A 110 2.59 -4.59 -26.81
C PRO A 110 2.23 -5.26 -25.47
N ILE A 111 1.74 -4.49 -24.50
CA ILE A 111 1.39 -4.95 -23.14
C ILE A 111 -0.11 -4.75 -22.93
N SER A 112 -0.81 -5.77 -22.42
CA SER A 112 -2.22 -5.62 -22.09
C SER A 112 -2.44 -4.71 -20.88
N LEU A 113 -3.52 -3.93 -20.88
CA LEU A 113 -3.87 -3.08 -19.72
C LEU A 113 -3.99 -3.88 -18.42
N GLY A 114 -4.51 -5.11 -18.50
CA GLY A 114 -4.60 -6.00 -17.34
C GLY A 114 -3.23 -6.34 -16.76
N GLN A 115 -2.24 -6.63 -17.60
CA GLN A 115 -0.86 -6.89 -17.16
C GLN A 115 -0.23 -5.68 -16.49
N LEU A 116 -0.56 -4.47 -16.96
CA LEU A 116 -0.07 -3.23 -16.38
C LEU A 116 -0.63 -2.99 -14.97
N VAL A 117 -1.95 -3.12 -14.80
CA VAL A 117 -2.60 -2.96 -13.48
C VAL A 117 -2.10 -4.04 -12.52
N THR A 118 -2.10 -5.31 -12.96
CA THR A 118 -1.65 -6.43 -12.13
C THR A 118 -0.17 -6.31 -11.76
N GLY A 119 0.69 -5.91 -12.69
CA GLY A 119 2.12 -5.71 -12.41
C GLY A 119 2.35 -4.63 -11.34
N ARG A 120 1.59 -3.53 -11.40
CA ARG A 120 1.69 -2.48 -10.37
C ARG A 120 1.16 -2.95 -9.01
N LEU A 121 0.03 -3.65 -8.99
CA LEU A 121 -0.52 -4.20 -7.74
C LEU A 121 0.45 -5.20 -7.10
N ILE A 122 1.07 -6.08 -7.89
CA ILE A 122 2.10 -7.02 -7.40
C ILE A 122 3.31 -6.28 -6.84
N GLN A 123 3.78 -5.25 -7.53
CA GLN A 123 4.91 -4.45 -7.07
C GLN A 123 4.63 -3.76 -5.73
N VAL A 124 3.46 -3.12 -5.61
CA VAL A 124 3.03 -2.45 -4.37
C VAL A 124 2.81 -3.45 -3.26
N ALA A 125 2.11 -4.56 -3.52
CA ALA A 125 1.87 -5.61 -2.53
C ALA A 125 3.17 -6.27 -2.05
N GLY A 126 4.12 -6.54 -2.94
CA GLY A 126 5.41 -7.14 -2.60
C GLY A 126 6.26 -6.20 -1.73
N LEU A 127 6.35 -4.91 -2.09
CA LEU A 127 7.09 -3.94 -1.29
C LEU A 127 6.40 -3.69 0.06
N LEU A 128 5.08 -3.61 0.07
CA LEU A 128 4.27 -3.45 1.27
C LEU A 128 4.46 -4.62 2.23
N SER A 129 4.46 -5.86 1.72
CA SER A 129 4.66 -7.06 2.55
C SER A 129 6.02 -7.02 3.26
N VAL A 130 7.09 -6.68 2.53
CA VAL A 130 8.42 -6.53 3.11
C VAL A 130 8.45 -5.39 4.13
N GLY A 131 7.87 -4.23 3.79
CA GLY A 131 7.86 -3.06 4.66
C GLY A 131 7.09 -3.28 5.95
N VAL A 132 5.89 -3.87 5.87
CA VAL A 132 5.03 -4.16 7.04
C VAL A 132 5.67 -5.21 7.94
N VAL A 133 6.23 -6.29 7.38
CA VAL A 133 6.92 -7.32 8.16
C VAL A 133 8.13 -6.72 8.88
N LEU A 134 8.98 -5.97 8.18
CA LEU A 134 10.13 -5.32 8.80
C LEU A 134 9.71 -4.33 9.90
N TYR A 135 8.68 -3.52 9.63
CA TYR A 135 8.15 -2.56 10.59
C TYR A 135 7.68 -3.27 11.87
N PHE A 136 6.78 -4.26 11.78
CA PHE A 136 6.23 -4.90 12.97
C PHE A 136 7.23 -5.80 13.70
N VAL A 137 8.16 -6.47 13.00
CA VAL A 137 9.21 -7.27 13.64
C VAL A 137 10.11 -6.39 14.49
N ILE A 138 10.56 -5.24 13.96
CA ILE A 138 11.39 -4.30 14.71
C ILE A 138 10.59 -3.65 15.84
N LEU A 139 9.33 -3.27 15.59
CA LEU A 139 8.46 -2.68 16.60
C LEU A 139 8.26 -3.62 17.80
N TYR A 140 7.95 -4.90 17.55
CA TYR A 140 7.79 -5.91 18.61
C TYR A 140 9.09 -6.17 19.36
N GLY A 141 10.21 -6.31 18.63
CA GLY A 141 11.51 -6.58 19.24
C GLY A 141 12.04 -5.43 20.11
N SER A 142 11.70 -4.19 19.77
CA SER A 142 12.22 -2.99 20.44
C SER A 142 11.30 -2.39 21.51
N THR A 143 10.05 -2.86 21.62
CA THR A 143 9.05 -2.32 22.54
C THR A 143 8.73 -3.33 23.65
N GLU A 144 9.28 -3.12 24.84
CA GLU A 144 9.10 -4.01 26.01
C GLU A 144 7.63 -4.19 26.43
N PRO A 145 6.80 -3.14 26.60
CA PRO A 145 5.41 -3.29 27.04
C PRO A 145 4.59 -4.21 26.14
N LEU A 146 4.83 -4.15 24.82
CA LEU A 146 4.17 -5.00 23.83
C LEU A 146 4.53 -6.49 24.01
N ARG A 147 5.74 -6.81 24.49
CA ARG A 147 6.16 -8.19 24.71
C ARG A 147 5.66 -8.74 26.03
N GLU A 148 5.63 -7.90 27.06
CA GLU A 148 5.20 -8.30 28.41
C GLU A 148 3.68 -8.50 28.49
N HIS A 149 2.91 -7.65 27.83
CA HIS A 149 1.45 -7.68 27.90
C HIS A 149 0.80 -8.45 26.76
N LEU A 150 1.53 -8.66 25.65
CA LEU A 150 1.01 -9.33 24.47
C LEU A 150 1.86 -10.55 24.09
N GLY A 151 1.22 -11.72 24.13
CA GLY A 151 1.78 -12.93 23.54
C GLY A 151 1.98 -12.77 22.03
N ILE A 152 2.90 -13.58 21.48
CA ILE A 152 3.22 -13.59 20.04
C ILE A 152 1.97 -13.86 19.18
N GLY A 153 1.05 -14.70 19.66
CA GLY A 153 -0.18 -15.05 18.96
C GLY A 153 -1.06 -13.82 18.65
N PRO A 154 -1.63 -13.14 19.67
CA PRO A 154 -2.41 -11.92 19.46
C PRO A 154 -1.69 -10.86 18.62
N PHE A 155 -0.37 -10.75 18.75
CA PHE A 155 0.43 -9.82 17.96
C PHE A 155 0.42 -10.17 16.47
N ILE A 156 0.54 -11.46 16.10
CA ILE A 156 0.41 -11.90 14.69
C ILE A 156 -0.96 -11.53 14.13
N GLY A 157 -2.04 -11.73 14.92
CA GLY A 157 -3.39 -11.31 14.53
C GLY A 157 -3.47 -9.82 14.24
N TYR A 158 -2.84 -9.00 15.08
CA TYR A 158 -2.76 -7.56 14.93
C TYR A 158 -2.02 -7.14 13.66
N VAL A 159 -0.88 -7.78 13.38
CA VAL A 159 -0.11 -7.56 12.14
C VAL A 159 -0.95 -7.91 10.90
N ILE A 160 -1.70 -9.01 10.93
CA ILE A 160 -2.55 -9.43 9.80
C ILE A 160 -3.66 -8.39 9.53
N ILE A 161 -4.29 -7.84 10.57
CA ILE A 161 -5.32 -6.80 10.40
C ILE A 161 -4.73 -5.57 9.73
N TRP A 162 -3.61 -5.08 10.25
CA TRP A 162 -2.95 -3.89 9.70
C TRP A 162 -2.37 -4.11 8.31
N PHE A 163 -1.84 -5.30 8.04
CA PHE A 163 -1.43 -5.69 6.69
C PHE A 163 -2.61 -5.66 5.71
N SER A 164 -3.74 -6.25 6.10
CA SER A 164 -4.97 -6.29 5.29
C SER A 164 -5.49 -4.87 4.99
N TYR A 165 -5.57 -4.02 6.01
CA TYR A 165 -5.91 -2.60 5.85
C TYR A 165 -4.95 -1.90 4.87
N SER A 166 -3.65 -2.12 5.05
CA SER A 166 -2.62 -1.45 4.24
C SER A 166 -2.69 -1.87 2.78
N VAL A 167 -2.93 -3.17 2.50
CA VAL A 167 -3.13 -3.69 1.14
C VAL A 167 -4.37 -3.07 0.51
N ALA A 168 -5.48 -3.00 1.25
CA ALA A 168 -6.71 -2.38 0.77
C ALA A 168 -6.48 -0.91 0.40
N MET A 169 -5.87 -0.12 1.28
CA MET A 169 -5.56 1.30 1.02
C MET A 169 -4.53 1.50 -0.09
N ALA A 170 -3.48 0.70 -0.14
CA ALA A 170 -2.47 0.78 -1.20
C ALA A 170 -3.09 0.49 -2.59
N SER A 171 -4.09 -0.38 -2.66
CA SER A 171 -4.84 -0.63 -3.90
C SER A 171 -5.67 0.58 -4.35
N THR A 172 -6.24 1.35 -3.42
CA THR A 172 -6.96 2.59 -3.76
C THR A 172 -5.99 3.67 -4.24
N TYR A 173 -4.82 3.82 -3.61
CA TYR A 173 -3.78 4.73 -4.09
C TYR A 173 -3.31 4.37 -5.51
N THR A 174 -3.17 3.07 -5.80
CA THR A 174 -2.81 2.59 -7.14
C THR A 174 -3.86 2.96 -8.20
N LEU A 175 -5.16 2.91 -7.87
CA LEU A 175 -6.22 3.37 -8.76
C LEU A 175 -6.06 4.85 -9.10
N TRP A 176 -5.81 5.70 -8.10
CA TRP A 176 -5.65 7.14 -8.31
C TRP A 176 -4.38 7.46 -9.10
N GLU A 177 -3.29 6.76 -8.81
CA GLU A 177 -2.00 6.88 -9.51
C GLU A 177 -2.13 6.58 -11.01
N GLN A 178 -2.82 5.49 -11.37
CA GLN A 178 -2.96 5.07 -12.78
C GLN A 178 -4.13 5.76 -13.50
N GLY A 179 -5.21 6.04 -12.76
CA GLY A 179 -6.45 6.55 -13.31
C GLY A 179 -6.43 8.04 -13.63
N TYR A 180 -5.66 8.83 -12.88
CA TYR A 180 -5.75 10.30 -12.89
C TYR A 180 -4.40 10.97 -13.17
N SER A 181 -4.35 12.31 -13.10
CA SER A 181 -3.11 13.08 -13.20
C SER A 181 -2.41 13.12 -11.85
N GLY A 182 -1.09 13.36 -11.86
CA GLY A 182 -0.29 13.41 -10.63
C GLY A 182 -0.79 14.42 -9.59
N LYS A 183 -1.37 15.55 -10.04
CA LYS A 183 -1.95 16.58 -9.17
C LYS A 183 -3.17 16.08 -8.41
N ILE A 184 -4.09 15.37 -9.10
CA ILE A 184 -5.30 14.82 -8.48
C ILE A 184 -4.92 13.72 -7.48
N TYR A 185 -4.00 12.83 -7.87
CA TYR A 185 -3.50 11.78 -6.99
C TYR A 185 -3.02 12.34 -5.66
N MET A 186 -2.20 13.39 -5.71
CA MET A 186 -1.62 14.01 -4.53
C MET A 186 -2.64 14.78 -3.68
N LEU A 187 -3.59 15.50 -4.30
CA LEU A 187 -4.71 16.11 -3.57
C LEU A 187 -5.49 15.06 -2.79
N ILE A 188 -5.70 13.89 -3.39
CA ILE A 188 -6.40 12.78 -2.75
C ILE A 188 -5.57 12.16 -1.62
N CYS A 189 -4.25 12.05 -1.76
CA CYS A 189 -3.39 11.65 -0.64
C CYS A 189 -3.51 12.61 0.54
N PHE A 190 -3.50 13.92 0.31
CA PHE A 190 -3.74 14.90 1.38
C PHE A 190 -5.15 14.76 1.97
N ALA A 191 -6.18 14.59 1.14
CA ALA A 191 -7.54 14.37 1.60
C ALA A 191 -7.64 13.14 2.51
N TYR A 192 -7.02 12.02 2.15
CA TYR A 192 -6.97 10.84 3.01
C TYR A 192 -6.27 11.11 4.33
N SER A 193 -5.12 11.79 4.33
CA SER A 193 -4.44 12.17 5.56
C SER A 193 -5.32 13.03 6.47
N PHE A 194 -6.05 14.00 5.92
CA PHE A 194 -7.00 14.82 6.71
C PHE A 194 -8.19 14.01 7.23
N VAL A 195 -8.73 13.09 6.43
CA VAL A 195 -9.81 12.20 6.86
C VAL A 195 -9.33 11.29 8.00
N PHE A 196 -8.15 10.71 7.90
CA PHE A 196 -7.59 9.89 8.97
C PHE A 196 -7.32 10.71 10.22
N LEU A 197 -6.77 11.93 10.09
CA LEU A 197 -6.59 12.85 11.20
C LEU A 197 -7.91 13.15 11.91
N ALA A 198 -8.97 13.44 11.15
CA ALA A 198 -10.29 13.72 11.70
C ALA A 198 -10.88 12.50 12.42
N ILE A 199 -10.79 11.31 11.82
CA ILE A 199 -11.26 10.06 12.43
C ILE A 199 -10.51 9.79 13.74
N THR A 200 -9.19 9.87 13.73
CA THR A 200 -8.37 9.62 14.94
C THR A 200 -8.59 10.68 16.00
N ALA A 201 -8.77 11.94 15.62
CA ALA A 201 -9.05 13.02 16.56
C ALA A 201 -10.41 12.83 17.25
N VAL A 202 -11.44 12.43 16.50
CA VAL A 202 -12.77 12.12 17.07
C VAL A 202 -12.70 10.90 18.00
N LEU A 203 -11.99 9.85 17.61
CA LEU A 203 -11.82 8.66 18.46
C LEU A 203 -11.02 8.98 19.74
N GLY A 204 -9.93 9.74 19.60
CA GLY A 204 -9.13 10.24 20.70
C GLY A 204 -9.95 11.09 21.67
N ALA A 205 -10.78 12.00 21.17
CA ALA A 205 -11.68 12.81 22.01
C ALA A 205 -12.73 12.00 22.80
N ASN A 206 -12.92 10.71 22.47
CA ASN A 206 -13.80 9.79 23.18
C ASN A 206 -13.01 8.74 24.00
N ASP A 207 -11.72 8.96 24.25
CA ASP A 207 -10.80 8.03 24.93
C ASP A 207 -10.78 6.63 24.30
N LYS A 208 -10.91 6.58 22.97
CA LYS A 208 -10.89 5.32 22.20
C LYS A 208 -9.70 5.33 21.26
N SER A 209 -8.90 4.26 21.33
CA SER A 209 -7.89 3.94 20.33
C SER A 209 -8.26 2.66 19.58
N VAL A 210 -8.16 2.70 18.25
CA VAL A 210 -8.30 1.54 17.37
C VAL A 210 -7.22 0.51 17.66
N SER A 211 -5.97 0.95 17.81
CA SER A 211 -4.83 0.07 18.05
C SER A 211 -4.96 -0.67 19.36
N LEU A 212 -5.22 0.04 20.46
CA LEU A 212 -5.39 -0.56 21.78
C LEU A 212 -6.64 -1.45 21.83
N TYR A 213 -7.75 -1.01 21.21
CA TYR A 213 -8.96 -1.82 21.12
C TYR A 213 -8.71 -3.15 20.42
N LEU A 214 -8.02 -3.13 19.26
CA LEU A 214 -7.69 -4.34 18.52
C LEU A 214 -6.76 -5.26 19.31
N LEU A 215 -5.75 -4.70 19.97
CA LEU A 215 -4.82 -5.46 20.81
C LEU A 215 -5.55 -6.16 21.96
N ASN A 216 -6.43 -5.44 22.68
CA ASN A 216 -7.22 -6.01 23.76
C ASN A 216 -8.18 -7.11 23.26
N LYS A 217 -8.87 -6.88 22.14
CA LYS A 217 -9.78 -7.90 21.57
C LYS A 217 -9.08 -9.15 21.08
N LEU A 218 -7.86 -9.02 20.58
CA LEU A 218 -7.03 -10.15 20.18
C LEU A 218 -6.44 -10.89 21.39
N ALA A 219 -6.11 -10.17 22.46
CA ALA A 219 -5.71 -10.77 23.73
C ALA A 219 -6.87 -11.59 24.35
N ASP A 220 -8.12 -11.14 24.21
CA ASP A 220 -9.34 -11.88 24.58
C ASP A 220 -9.59 -13.14 23.71
N GLY A 221 -8.75 -13.40 22.70
CA GLY A 221 -8.87 -14.58 21.83
C GLY A 221 -9.84 -14.42 20.66
N ASN A 222 -10.25 -13.19 20.30
CA ASN A 222 -11.15 -12.98 19.16
C ASN A 222 -10.41 -13.01 17.81
N TRP A 223 -10.09 -14.22 17.33
CA TRP A 223 -9.36 -14.45 16.07
C TRP A 223 -10.18 -14.23 14.78
N TRP A 224 -11.45 -13.84 14.89
CA TRP A 224 -12.28 -13.57 13.71
C TRP A 224 -11.98 -12.22 13.06
N TYR A 225 -11.46 -11.23 13.80
CA TYR A 225 -11.12 -9.90 13.26
C TYR A 225 -10.08 -9.95 12.12
N PRO A 226 -8.94 -10.66 12.24
CA PRO A 226 -7.98 -10.83 11.15
C PRO A 226 -8.58 -11.50 9.91
N VAL A 227 -9.45 -12.49 10.09
CA VAL A 227 -10.11 -13.19 8.98
C VAL A 227 -11.03 -12.25 8.21
N VAL A 228 -11.85 -11.48 8.92
CA VAL A 228 -12.73 -10.47 8.30
C VAL A 228 -11.92 -9.39 7.59
N ALA A 229 -10.80 -8.95 8.18
CA ALA A 229 -9.91 -7.98 7.55
C ALA A 229 -9.30 -8.51 6.23
N LEU A 230 -8.87 -9.77 6.19
CA LEU A 230 -8.34 -10.40 4.98
C LEU A 230 -9.40 -10.54 3.88
N ILE A 231 -10.62 -10.96 4.23
CA ILE A 231 -11.72 -11.08 3.27
C ILE A 231 -12.11 -9.70 2.74
N GLY A 232 -12.27 -8.73 3.63
CA GLY A 232 -12.63 -7.35 3.28
C GLY A 232 -11.58 -6.70 2.37
N SER A 233 -10.30 -6.82 2.71
CA SER A 233 -9.22 -6.30 1.89
C SER A 233 -9.14 -6.96 0.52
N SER A 234 -9.33 -8.28 0.42
CA SER A 234 -9.37 -9.00 -0.85
C SER A 234 -10.51 -8.50 -1.76
N ALA A 235 -11.69 -8.25 -1.19
CA ALA A 235 -12.82 -7.68 -1.92
C ALA A 235 -12.52 -6.25 -2.42
N VAL A 236 -11.90 -5.41 -1.58
CA VAL A 236 -11.48 -4.06 -1.97
C VAL A 236 -10.45 -4.10 -3.10
N VAL A 237 -9.41 -4.92 -2.98
CA VAL A 237 -8.36 -5.06 -4.01
C VAL A 237 -8.97 -5.50 -5.33
N TYR A 238 -9.88 -6.49 -5.31
CA TYR A 238 -10.57 -6.95 -6.51
C TYR A 238 -11.45 -5.84 -7.13
N GLY A 239 -12.19 -5.11 -6.30
CA GLY A 239 -12.98 -3.96 -6.72
C GLY A 239 -12.11 -2.88 -7.37
N MET A 240 -11.00 -2.52 -6.73
CA MET A 240 -10.05 -1.53 -7.25
C MET A 240 -9.42 -2.00 -8.57
N TYR A 241 -9.02 -3.27 -8.68
CA TYR A 241 -8.51 -3.84 -9.92
C TYR A 241 -9.51 -3.67 -11.08
N ARG A 242 -10.79 -4.01 -10.86
CA ARG A 242 -11.85 -3.87 -11.86
C ARG A 242 -12.07 -2.40 -12.24
N LEU A 243 -12.10 -1.50 -11.27
CA LEU A 243 -12.28 -0.06 -11.49
C LEU A 243 -11.11 0.53 -12.29
N THR A 244 -9.87 0.19 -11.95
CA THR A 244 -8.68 0.67 -12.66
C THR A 244 -8.69 0.20 -14.11
N CYS A 245 -8.98 -1.09 -14.36
CA CYS A 245 -9.11 -1.61 -15.71
C CYS A 245 -10.20 -0.89 -16.53
N ARG A 246 -11.38 -0.65 -15.92
CA ARG A 246 -12.48 0.07 -16.58
C ARG A 246 -12.10 1.51 -16.91
N ARG A 247 -11.45 2.21 -15.99
CA ARG A 247 -11.01 3.61 -16.18
C ARG A 247 -9.95 3.72 -17.26
N LEU A 248 -8.94 2.84 -17.23
CA LEU A 248 -7.87 2.83 -18.23
C LEU A 248 -8.37 2.53 -19.65
N ARG A 249 -9.50 1.82 -19.80
CA ARG A 249 -10.13 1.58 -21.11
C ARG A 249 -10.80 2.84 -21.68
N ILE A 250 -11.40 3.66 -20.82
CA ILE A 250 -12.21 4.83 -21.23
C ILE A 250 -11.33 6.07 -21.43
N ARG A 251 -10.17 6.14 -20.77
CA ARG A 251 -9.29 7.32 -20.81
C ARG A 251 -8.67 7.51 -22.21
N SER A 252 -9.00 8.64 -22.85
CA SER A 252 -8.30 9.17 -24.02
C SER A 252 -7.02 9.89 -23.57
N PHE A 253 -5.88 9.53 -24.15
CA PHE A 253 -4.57 10.10 -23.81
C PHE A 253 -4.08 11.12 -24.84
N THR A 254 -4.95 11.56 -25.74
CA THR A 254 -4.68 12.63 -26.70
C THR A 254 -4.63 13.97 -25.96
N ARG A 255 -3.42 14.54 -25.90
CA ARG A 255 -3.19 15.95 -25.61
C ARG A 255 -2.28 16.51 -26.68
#